data_AF-A0A2E6VQ96-F1
#
_entry.id   AF-A0A2E6VQ96-F1
#
_cell.length_a   1.000
_cell.length_b   1.000
_cell.length_c   1.000
_cell.angle_alpha   90.00
_cell.angle_beta   90.00
_cell.angle_gamma   90.00
#
_symmetry.space_group_name_H-M   'P 1'
#
loop_
_entity.id
_entity.type
_entity.pdbx_description
1 polymer ?
#
loop_
_entity_poly.entity_id
_entity_poly.type
_entity_poly.pdbx_seq_one_letter_code
_entity_poly.pdbx_strand_id
1 'polypeptide(L)'
;MTRIAGGGVSARNPFGPQWSARAEQAKSVGDQVHLTLFGRKKPQKLDIDDMETDRLMAMMHAWRKKITRLSGEPVDEYKLTLAASTIAMIDQDGLIYIGKSFLHGNKDNHPVLVGVLAHEIGHRPKRWAEYKSERPLNKKEMEALCRTEETRADYFSGFALGELGMPYEPLVAFLKAIQTTPHPEYFPAHMRADVIQEGHEHGQRKSMNRKKFFPEFAKMMSADLDLGEG
;
A
#
# COMPACT_ATOMS: atom_id res chain seq x y z
N MET A 1 -8.44 -43.08 -29.38
CA MET A 1 -9.03 -42.05 -28.50
C MET A 1 -7.90 -41.21 -27.94
N THR A 2 -7.69 -40.03 -28.51
CA THR A 2 -6.56 -39.14 -28.22
C THR A 2 -7.00 -38.17 -27.12
N ARG A 3 -6.44 -38.28 -25.90
CA ARG A 3 -6.70 -37.32 -24.82
C ARG A 3 -5.74 -36.14 -24.93
N ILE A 4 -6.31 -34.96 -25.14
CA ILE A 4 -5.62 -33.67 -25.12
C ILE A 4 -5.31 -33.34 -23.66
N ALA A 5 -4.02 -33.18 -23.33
CA ALA A 5 -3.58 -32.67 -22.04
C ALA A 5 -3.75 -31.14 -22.04
N GLY A 6 -4.79 -30.66 -21.37
CA GLY A 6 -4.99 -29.24 -21.10
C GLY A 6 -4.00 -28.76 -20.05
N GLY A 7 -3.10 -27.86 -20.45
CA GLY A 7 -2.21 -27.14 -19.55
C GLY A 7 -3.02 -26.27 -18.59
N GLY A 8 -3.07 -26.67 -17.32
CA GLY A 8 -3.64 -25.88 -16.24
C GLY A 8 -2.71 -24.71 -15.90
N VAL A 9 -3.09 -23.51 -16.32
CA VAL A 9 -2.53 -22.26 -15.79
C VAL A 9 -2.94 -22.19 -14.31
N SER A 10 -2.00 -22.45 -13.41
CA SER A 10 -2.21 -22.29 -11.97
C SER A 10 -2.51 -20.83 -11.67
N ALA A 11 -3.75 -20.56 -11.26
CA ALA A 11 -4.15 -19.30 -10.64
C ALA A 11 -3.39 -19.14 -9.31
N ARG A 12 -2.18 -18.58 -9.38
CA ARG A 12 -1.42 -18.16 -8.19
C ARG A 12 -2.09 -16.90 -7.64
N ASN A 13 -2.49 -16.97 -6.38
CA ASN A 13 -2.94 -15.83 -5.60
C ASN A 13 -1.93 -14.67 -5.73
N PRO A 14 -2.32 -13.46 -6.18
CA PRO A 14 -1.39 -12.34 -6.37
C PRO A 14 -0.80 -11.82 -5.04
N PHE A 15 -1.28 -12.31 -3.89
CA PHE A 15 -0.83 -11.93 -2.55
C PHE A 15 0.21 -12.89 -1.91
N GLY A 16 0.88 -13.77 -2.68
CA GLY A 16 2.01 -14.60 -2.22
C GLY A 16 1.72 -16.11 -2.01
N PRO A 17 2.74 -16.95 -1.72
CA PRO A 17 2.64 -18.42 -1.67
C PRO A 17 1.90 -18.98 -0.44
N GLN A 18 1.40 -20.21 -0.56
CA GLN A 18 0.54 -20.94 0.39
C GLN A 18 0.94 -20.83 1.87
N TRP A 19 -0.10 -20.68 2.69
CA TRP A 19 -0.09 -20.04 3.99
C TRP A 19 0.19 -21.03 5.12
N SER A 20 1.26 -20.83 5.88
CA SER A 20 1.49 -21.48 7.17
C SER A 20 2.13 -20.48 8.13
N ALA A 21 1.41 -20.11 9.20
CA ALA A 21 1.90 -19.21 10.23
C ALA A 21 2.77 -20.00 11.22
N ARG A 22 4.00 -19.54 11.47
CA ARG A 22 4.81 -19.99 12.60
C ARG A 22 4.46 -19.07 13.77
N ALA A 23 3.84 -19.63 14.82
CA ALA A 23 3.39 -18.88 15.98
C ALA A 23 4.57 -18.58 16.93
N GLU A 24 5.18 -17.41 16.82
CA GLU A 24 5.90 -16.80 17.95
C GLU A 24 4.88 -16.14 18.89
N GLN A 25 5.04 -16.32 20.21
CA GLN A 25 4.12 -15.77 21.22
C GLN A 25 4.22 -14.23 21.25
N ALA A 26 3.17 -13.57 20.76
CA ALA A 26 3.02 -12.12 20.79
C ALA A 26 2.92 -11.61 22.25
N LYS A 27 3.66 -10.56 22.60
CA LYS A 27 3.75 -10.03 23.99
C LYS A 27 2.82 -8.84 24.25
N SER A 28 2.30 -8.21 23.19
CA SER A 28 1.38 -7.06 23.26
C SER A 28 0.32 -7.13 22.15
N VAL A 29 -0.73 -6.30 22.23
CA VAL A 29 -1.70 -6.17 21.13
C VAL A 29 -1.05 -5.61 19.87
N GLY A 30 -0.11 -4.67 20.01
CA GLY A 30 0.69 -4.18 18.89
C GLY A 30 1.45 -5.31 18.19
N ASP A 31 2.08 -6.21 18.95
CA ASP A 31 2.76 -7.39 18.38
C ASP A 31 1.79 -8.36 17.71
N GLN A 32 0.57 -8.50 18.22
CA GLN A 32 -0.45 -9.38 17.63
C GLN A 32 -0.99 -8.83 16.31
N VAL A 33 -1.27 -7.52 16.25
CA VAL A 33 -1.66 -6.83 15.02
C VAL A 33 -0.53 -6.93 14.00
N HIS A 34 0.70 -6.67 14.44
CA HIS A 34 1.89 -6.80 13.61
C HIS A 34 2.04 -8.21 13.07
N LEU A 35 1.96 -9.26 13.90
CA LEU A 35 2.11 -10.64 13.45
C LEU A 35 0.99 -11.06 12.49
N THR A 36 -0.22 -10.55 12.69
CA THR A 36 -1.37 -10.88 11.85
C THR A 36 -1.28 -10.20 10.47
N LEU A 37 -0.98 -8.91 10.45
CA LEU A 37 -0.89 -8.14 9.20
C LEU A 37 0.45 -8.34 8.48
N PHE A 38 1.56 -8.46 9.22
CA PHE A 38 2.95 -8.37 8.71
C PHE A 38 3.92 -9.45 9.22
N GLY A 39 3.51 -10.33 10.14
CA GLY A 39 4.30 -11.49 10.59
C GLY A 39 4.49 -12.58 9.52
N ARG A 40 4.16 -12.25 8.27
CA ARG A 40 4.27 -13.11 7.09
C ARG A 40 5.74 -13.24 6.70
N LYS A 41 6.08 -14.30 5.96
CA LYS A 41 7.42 -14.47 5.41
C LYS A 41 7.74 -13.27 4.51
N LYS A 42 8.76 -12.49 4.89
CA LYS A 42 9.20 -11.33 4.11
C LYS A 42 9.53 -11.76 2.67
N PRO A 43 9.06 -11.00 1.65
CA PRO A 43 9.41 -11.25 0.26
C PRO A 43 10.93 -11.26 0.05
N GLN A 44 11.40 -12.06 -0.91
CA GLN A 44 12.81 -12.05 -1.29
C GLN A 44 13.15 -10.69 -1.89
N LYS A 45 14.14 -10.00 -1.32
CA LYS A 45 14.69 -8.77 -1.89
C LYS A 45 15.40 -9.10 -3.19
N LEU A 46 15.21 -8.23 -4.17
CA LEU A 46 15.84 -8.32 -5.47
C LEU A 46 16.80 -7.14 -5.66
N ASP A 47 17.90 -7.40 -6.35
CA ASP A 47 18.77 -6.35 -6.85
C ASP A 47 18.14 -5.71 -8.10
N ILE A 48 18.48 -4.46 -8.35
CA ILE A 48 18.14 -3.78 -9.59
C ILE A 48 19.12 -4.28 -10.66
N ASP A 49 18.58 -4.92 -11.68
CA ASP A 49 19.30 -5.67 -12.72
C ASP A 49 19.11 -5.07 -14.12
N ASP A 50 18.21 -4.08 -14.28
CA ASP A 50 17.95 -3.42 -15.55
C ASP A 50 17.59 -1.92 -15.40
N MET A 51 17.83 -1.14 -16.46
CA MET A 51 17.64 0.32 -16.46
C MET A 51 16.17 0.75 -16.31
N GLU A 52 15.21 -0.06 -16.76
CA GLU A 52 13.80 0.27 -16.66
C GLU A 52 13.32 0.15 -15.21
N THR A 53 13.72 -0.93 -14.54
CA THR A 53 13.49 -1.15 -13.11
C THR A 53 14.13 -0.03 -12.28
N ASP A 54 15.36 0.39 -12.61
CA ASP A 54 16.04 1.49 -11.92
C ASP A 54 15.23 2.80 -12.00
N ARG A 55 14.78 3.17 -13.21
CA ARG A 55 13.95 4.36 -13.43
C ARG A 55 12.62 4.28 -12.68
N LEU A 56 11.95 3.12 -12.73
CA LEU A 56 10.68 2.93 -12.01
C LEU A 56 10.88 3.03 -10.50
N MET A 57 11.96 2.46 -9.96
CA MET A 57 12.29 2.58 -8.53
C MET A 57 12.63 4.02 -8.15
N ALA A 58 13.37 4.76 -8.97
CA ALA A 58 13.65 6.18 -8.75
C ALA A 58 12.35 7.01 -8.71
N MET A 59 11.42 6.76 -9.63
CA MET A 59 10.08 7.37 -9.61
C MET A 59 9.32 7.01 -8.32
N MET A 60 9.33 5.74 -7.91
CA MET A 60 8.69 5.31 -6.66
C MET A 60 9.30 6.00 -5.43
N HIS A 61 10.62 6.20 -5.40
CA HIS A 61 11.29 6.97 -4.35
C HIS A 61 10.84 8.44 -4.32
N ALA A 62 10.65 9.08 -5.47
CA ALA A 62 10.11 10.43 -5.54
C ALA A 62 8.68 10.50 -4.98
N TRP A 63 7.81 9.57 -5.37
CA TRP A 63 6.45 9.50 -4.84
C TRP A 63 6.41 9.18 -3.34
N ARG A 64 7.25 8.26 -2.86
CA ARG A 64 7.38 7.94 -1.44
C ARG A 64 7.64 9.19 -0.61
N LYS A 65 8.60 10.04 -1.03
CA LYS A 65 8.90 11.28 -0.33
C LYS A 65 7.68 12.20 -0.26
N LYS A 66 6.96 12.36 -1.37
CA LYS A 66 5.74 13.19 -1.44
C LYS A 66 4.63 12.65 -0.55
N ILE A 67 4.32 11.36 -0.63
CA ILE A 67 3.28 10.73 0.19
C ILE A 67 3.62 10.77 1.68
N THR A 68 4.89 10.57 2.05
CA THR A 68 5.33 10.66 3.44
C THR A 68 5.12 12.06 4.02
N ARG A 69 5.35 13.12 3.24
CA ARG A 69 5.00 14.49 3.66
C ARG A 69 3.49 14.65 3.88
N LEU A 70 2.66 14.02 3.05
CA LEU A 70 1.20 14.03 3.21
C LEU A 70 0.74 13.28 4.46
N SER A 71 1.48 12.24 4.88
CA SER A 71 1.19 11.52 6.13
C SER A 71 1.54 12.36 7.36
N GLY A 72 2.37 13.40 7.20
CA GLY A 72 2.87 14.24 8.29
C GLY A 72 4.07 13.64 9.02
N GLU A 73 4.71 12.63 8.44
CA GLU A 73 5.85 11.94 9.03
C GLU A 73 7.18 12.36 8.38
N PRO A 74 8.33 12.12 9.05
CA PRO A 74 9.65 12.41 8.48
C PRO A 74 9.89 11.64 7.17
N VAL A 75 10.51 12.29 6.17
CA VAL A 75 10.67 11.72 4.81
C VAL A 75 11.56 10.47 4.75
N ASP A 76 12.43 10.31 5.73
CA ASP A 76 13.37 9.21 5.95
C ASP A 76 12.77 8.02 6.73
N GLU A 77 11.54 8.18 7.20
CA GLU A 77 10.80 7.17 7.96
C GLU A 77 10.54 5.90 7.17
N TYR A 78 10.24 6.03 5.87
CA TYR A 78 9.93 4.92 4.99
C TYR A 78 11.07 4.64 4.03
N LYS A 79 11.37 3.37 3.79
CA LYS A 79 12.37 2.93 2.79
C LYS A 79 11.69 2.07 1.74
N LEU A 80 12.22 2.05 0.51
CA LEU A 80 11.74 1.16 -0.54
C LEU A 80 12.81 0.15 -0.89
N THR A 81 12.39 -1.07 -1.19
CA THR A 81 13.23 -2.13 -1.76
C THR A 81 12.44 -2.88 -2.82
N LEU A 82 13.13 -3.32 -3.87
CA LEU A 82 12.54 -4.21 -4.87
C LEU A 82 12.42 -5.63 -4.29
N ALA A 83 11.36 -6.33 -4.65
CA ALA A 83 11.07 -7.68 -4.15
C ALA A 83 10.42 -8.60 -5.19
N ALA A 84 10.52 -9.90 -4.95
CA ALA A 84 9.88 -10.94 -5.76
C ALA A 84 8.47 -11.29 -5.23
N SER A 85 7.55 -11.62 -6.16
CA SER A 85 6.29 -12.31 -5.86
C SER A 85 5.36 -11.63 -4.84
N THR A 86 5.32 -10.29 -4.83
CA THR A 86 4.35 -9.48 -4.08
C THR A 86 3.82 -8.34 -4.95
N ILE A 87 2.75 -7.66 -4.52
CA ILE A 87 2.35 -6.35 -5.05
C ILE A 87 3.14 -5.28 -4.31
N ALA A 88 2.83 -5.14 -3.02
CA ALA A 88 3.58 -4.37 -2.07
C ALA A 88 3.41 -4.97 -0.67
N MET A 89 4.32 -4.63 0.25
CA MET A 89 4.22 -4.97 1.66
C MET A 89 5.09 -3.99 2.45
N ILE A 90 4.62 -3.49 3.58
CA ILE A 90 5.43 -2.77 4.56
C ILE A 90 5.79 -3.68 5.74
N ASP A 91 6.97 -3.51 6.34
CA ASP A 91 7.31 -4.12 7.64
C ASP A 91 7.32 -3.10 8.80
N GLN A 92 7.45 -3.60 10.02
CA GLN A 92 7.48 -2.78 11.25
C GLN A 92 8.51 -1.65 11.24
N ASP A 93 9.58 -1.79 10.47
CA ASP A 93 10.68 -0.81 10.43
C ASP A 93 10.45 0.26 9.35
N GLY A 94 9.28 0.25 8.71
CA GLY A 94 8.94 1.16 7.61
C GLY A 94 9.59 0.78 6.28
N LEU A 95 10.12 -0.44 6.13
CA LEU A 95 10.66 -0.92 4.86
C LEU A 95 9.53 -1.47 3.99
N ILE A 96 9.29 -0.81 2.87
CA ILE A 96 8.28 -1.15 1.87
C ILE A 96 8.94 -1.97 0.75
N TYR A 97 8.45 -3.18 0.56
CA TYR A 97 8.82 -4.12 -0.49
C TYR A 97 7.88 -3.90 -1.66
N ILE A 98 8.39 -3.54 -2.84
CA ILE A 98 7.59 -3.39 -4.07
C ILE A 98 7.91 -4.54 -5.01
N GLY A 99 6.88 -5.22 -5.51
CA GLY A 99 7.05 -6.33 -6.44
C GLY A 99 7.56 -5.90 -7.80
N LYS A 100 8.64 -6.53 -8.30
CA LYS A 100 9.14 -6.26 -9.67
C LYS A 100 8.06 -6.46 -10.73
N SER A 101 7.34 -7.57 -10.70
CA SER A 101 6.25 -7.84 -11.66
C SER A 101 5.10 -6.85 -11.57
N PHE A 102 4.76 -6.40 -10.36
CA PHE A 102 3.72 -5.38 -10.14
C PHE A 102 4.14 -4.03 -10.72
N LEU A 103 5.38 -3.62 -10.45
CA LEU A 103 5.96 -2.36 -10.92
C LEU A 103 5.96 -2.29 -12.45
N HIS A 104 6.45 -3.35 -13.10
CA HIS A 104 6.46 -3.45 -14.56
C HIS A 104 5.05 -3.55 -15.16
N GLY A 105 4.16 -4.34 -14.54
CA GLY A 105 2.79 -4.51 -15.00
C GLY A 105 1.92 -3.25 -14.92
N ASN A 106 2.33 -2.25 -14.13
CA ASN A 106 1.61 -0.99 -13.94
C ASN A 106 2.46 0.24 -14.27
N LYS A 107 3.54 0.08 -15.04
CA LYS A 107 4.49 1.16 -15.33
C LYS A 107 3.84 2.40 -15.96
N ASP A 108 2.81 2.21 -16.79
CA ASP A 108 2.05 3.29 -17.44
C ASP A 108 0.79 3.69 -16.65
N ASN A 109 0.55 3.07 -15.50
CA ASN A 109 -0.62 3.32 -14.64
C ASN A 109 -0.18 3.88 -13.28
N HIS A 110 0.38 5.10 -13.32
CA HIS A 110 0.90 5.79 -12.14
C HIS A 110 -0.11 5.87 -10.98
N PRO A 111 -1.42 6.12 -11.19
CA PRO A 111 -2.39 6.12 -10.09
C PRO A 111 -2.43 4.81 -9.30
N VAL A 112 -2.26 3.66 -9.96
CA VAL A 112 -2.17 2.36 -9.26
C VAL A 112 -0.88 2.27 -8.45
N LEU A 113 0.27 2.63 -9.03
CA LEU A 113 1.56 2.59 -8.34
C LEU A 113 1.58 3.50 -7.10
N VAL A 114 1.12 4.74 -7.27
CA VAL A 114 1.05 5.75 -6.20
C VAL A 114 0.02 5.36 -5.15
N GLY A 115 -1.14 4.86 -5.56
CA GLY A 115 -2.20 4.41 -4.66
C GLY A 115 -1.76 3.23 -3.79
N VAL A 116 -1.09 2.23 -4.37
CA VAL A 116 -0.55 1.09 -3.61
C VAL A 116 0.53 1.57 -2.64
N LEU A 117 1.48 2.39 -3.09
CA LEU A 117 2.51 2.95 -2.21
C LEU A 117 1.91 3.79 -1.05
N ALA A 118 0.86 4.55 -1.34
CA ALA A 118 0.16 5.31 -0.32
C ALA A 118 -0.58 4.43 0.67
N HIS A 119 -1.18 3.32 0.23
CA HIS A 119 -1.78 2.34 1.13
C HIS A 119 -0.74 1.78 2.11
N GLU A 120 0.44 1.37 1.62
CA GLU A 120 1.52 0.86 2.49
C GLU A 120 2.00 1.90 3.52
N ILE A 121 2.19 3.16 3.10
CA ILE A 121 2.51 4.25 4.04
C ILE A 121 1.35 4.52 5.00
N GLY A 122 0.11 4.35 4.54
CA GLY A 122 -1.11 4.54 5.33
C GLY A 122 -1.24 3.59 6.52
N HIS A 123 -0.60 2.42 6.47
CA HIS A 123 -0.54 1.49 7.61
C HIS A 123 0.23 2.06 8.82
N ARG A 124 1.21 2.96 8.61
CA ARG A 124 1.95 3.67 9.67
C ARG A 124 2.34 2.77 10.86
N PRO A 125 3.16 1.72 10.65
CA PRO A 125 3.40 0.66 11.62
C PRO A 125 3.86 1.15 13.01
N LYS A 126 4.57 2.27 13.09
CA LYS A 126 5.03 2.84 14.38
C LYS A 126 3.89 3.31 15.29
N ARG A 127 2.71 3.63 14.74
CA ARG A 127 1.53 4.00 15.53
C ARG A 127 0.97 2.82 16.32
N TRP A 128 1.33 1.58 15.99
CA TRP A 128 0.79 0.41 16.69
C TRP A 128 1.40 0.22 18.08
N ALA A 129 2.53 0.87 18.38
CA ALA A 129 3.01 1.00 19.75
C ALA A 129 2.01 1.76 20.65
N GLU A 130 1.05 2.50 20.07
CA GLU A 130 -0.03 3.17 20.78
C GLU A 130 -1.13 2.19 21.27
N TYR A 131 -1.19 0.95 20.74
CA TYR A 131 -2.09 -0.08 21.25
C TYR A 131 -1.60 -0.60 22.61
N LYS A 132 -1.85 0.18 23.65
CA LYS A 132 -1.46 -0.08 25.05
C LYS A 132 -2.26 -1.19 25.75
N SER A 133 -3.05 -1.98 25.03
CA SER A 133 -3.85 -3.01 25.68
C SER A 133 -2.97 -4.12 26.24
N GLU A 134 -3.07 -4.32 27.55
CA GLU A 134 -2.31 -5.33 28.31
C GLU A 134 -2.88 -6.74 28.14
N ARG A 135 -4.09 -6.89 27.60
CA ARG A 135 -4.70 -8.21 27.33
C ARG A 135 -4.57 -8.62 25.86
N PRO A 136 -4.36 -9.91 25.57
CA PRO A 136 -4.49 -10.45 24.22
C PRO A 136 -5.90 -10.22 23.65
N LEU A 137 -5.95 -9.93 22.35
CA LEU A 137 -7.22 -9.86 21.63
C LEU A 137 -7.66 -11.26 21.23
N ASN A 138 -8.97 -11.53 21.29
CA ASN A 138 -9.51 -12.72 20.68
C ASN A 138 -9.54 -12.58 19.14
N LYS A 139 -9.77 -13.69 18.42
CA LYS A 139 -9.77 -13.71 16.95
C LYS A 139 -10.70 -12.65 16.33
N LYS A 140 -11.91 -12.48 16.86
CA LYS A 140 -12.90 -11.52 16.34
C LYS A 140 -12.44 -10.08 16.56
N GLU A 141 -11.86 -9.79 17.72
CA GLU A 141 -11.27 -8.49 18.04
C GLU A 141 -10.08 -8.18 17.13
N MET A 142 -9.21 -9.17 16.89
CA MET A 142 -8.07 -9.06 15.98
C MET A 142 -8.51 -8.77 14.55
N GLU A 143 -9.46 -9.54 14.02
CA GLU A 143 -10.00 -9.33 12.67
C GLU A 143 -10.66 -7.95 12.53
N ALA A 144 -11.37 -7.48 13.56
CA ALA A 144 -11.98 -6.15 13.56
C ALA A 144 -10.92 -5.03 13.56
N LEU A 145 -9.83 -5.22 14.31
CA LEU A 145 -8.72 -4.28 14.34
C LEU A 145 -7.97 -4.25 13.00
N CYS A 146 -7.67 -5.42 12.42
CA CYS A 146 -7.08 -5.53 11.09
C CYS A 146 -7.93 -4.81 10.04
N ARG A 147 -9.25 -5.06 10.02
CA ARG A 147 -10.18 -4.35 9.11
C ARG A 147 -10.15 -2.84 9.31
N THR A 148 -10.02 -2.36 10.55
CA THR A 148 -9.92 -0.93 10.84
C THR A 148 -8.64 -0.33 10.29
N GLU A 149 -7.50 -1.02 10.44
CA GLU A 149 -6.21 -0.56 9.91
C GLU A 149 -6.18 -0.59 8.37
N GLU A 150 -6.77 -1.62 7.75
CA GLU A 150 -6.93 -1.70 6.30
C GLU A 150 -7.81 -0.55 5.76
N THR A 151 -8.93 -0.25 6.42
CA THR A 151 -9.79 0.89 6.07
C THR A 151 -9.05 2.21 6.18
N ARG A 152 -8.19 2.40 7.19
CA ARG A 152 -7.37 3.61 7.33
C ARG A 152 -6.35 3.74 6.20
N ALA A 153 -5.71 2.64 5.82
CA ALA A 153 -4.75 2.60 4.72
C ALA A 153 -5.44 2.88 3.37
N ASP A 154 -6.61 2.30 3.11
CA ASP A 154 -7.44 2.58 1.93
C ASP A 154 -7.86 4.05 1.86
N TYR A 155 -8.33 4.60 2.98
CA TYR A 155 -8.70 6.00 3.06
C TYR A 155 -7.51 6.91 2.75
N PHE A 156 -6.35 6.62 3.34
CA PHE A 156 -5.14 7.40 3.12
C PHE A 156 -4.63 7.28 1.67
N SER A 157 -4.78 6.11 1.06
CA SER A 157 -4.49 5.89 -0.37
C SER A 157 -5.34 6.80 -1.26
N GLY A 158 -6.65 6.83 -1.04
CA GLY A 158 -7.56 7.78 -1.71
C GLY A 158 -7.15 9.22 -1.47
N PHE A 159 -6.93 9.59 -0.20
CA PHE A 159 -6.53 10.94 0.21
C PHE A 159 -5.25 11.41 -0.50
N ALA A 160 -4.22 10.56 -0.56
CA ALA A 160 -2.98 10.89 -1.23
C ALA A 160 -3.19 11.12 -2.74
N LEU A 161 -3.96 10.26 -3.41
CA LEU A 161 -4.30 10.45 -4.82
C LEU A 161 -5.05 11.76 -5.05
N GLY A 162 -6.02 12.09 -4.20
CA GLY A 162 -6.79 13.33 -4.28
C GLY A 162 -5.92 14.58 -4.06
N GLU A 163 -5.02 14.54 -3.08
CA GLU A 163 -4.07 15.63 -2.81
C GLU A 163 -3.11 15.87 -4.00
N LEU A 164 -2.68 14.78 -4.65
CA LEU A 164 -1.79 14.78 -5.81
C LEU A 164 -2.50 15.03 -7.14
N GLY A 165 -3.84 15.16 -7.15
CA GLY A 165 -4.62 15.38 -8.36
C GLY A 165 -4.68 14.18 -9.31
N MET A 166 -4.48 12.97 -8.80
CA MET A 166 -4.57 11.73 -9.58
C MET A 166 -5.97 11.11 -9.47
N PRO A 167 -6.49 10.44 -10.52
CA PRO A 167 -7.75 9.69 -10.44
C PRO A 167 -7.61 8.48 -9.52
N TYR A 168 -8.67 8.11 -8.79
CA TYR A 168 -8.67 6.93 -7.91
C TYR A 168 -9.24 5.67 -8.57
N GLU A 169 -9.98 5.86 -9.66
CA GLU A 169 -10.68 4.81 -10.40
C GLU A 169 -9.75 3.70 -10.91
N PRO A 170 -8.52 3.99 -11.41
CA PRO A 170 -7.59 2.94 -11.81
C PRO A 170 -7.18 2.02 -10.66
N LEU A 171 -6.99 2.57 -9.44
CA LEU A 171 -6.70 1.78 -8.25
C LEU A 171 -7.88 0.88 -7.88
N VAL A 172 -9.10 1.43 -7.92
CA VAL A 172 -10.32 0.65 -7.64
C VAL A 172 -10.50 -0.49 -8.65
N ALA A 173 -10.28 -0.23 -9.94
CA ALA A 173 -10.33 -1.24 -10.99
C ALA A 173 -9.29 -2.33 -10.76
N PHE A 174 -8.06 -1.95 -10.38
CA PHE A 174 -6.99 -2.88 -10.01
C PHE A 174 -7.40 -3.76 -8.82
N LEU A 175 -7.91 -3.19 -7.73
CA LEU A 175 -8.35 -3.94 -6.55
C LEU A 175 -9.46 -4.94 -6.87
N LYS A 176 -10.44 -4.53 -7.69
CA LYS A 176 -11.53 -5.41 -8.15
C LYS A 176 -11.00 -6.56 -9.01
N ALA A 177 -10.01 -6.32 -9.85
CA ALA A 177 -9.42 -7.34 -10.73
C ALA A 177 -8.63 -8.41 -9.96
N ILE A 178 -7.96 -8.03 -8.86
CA ILE A 178 -7.14 -8.95 -8.07
C ILE A 178 -7.91 -9.64 -6.94
N GLN A 179 -9.13 -9.19 -6.60
CA GLN A 179 -9.95 -9.84 -5.59
C GLN A 179 -10.50 -11.17 -6.13
N THR A 180 -9.88 -12.27 -5.71
CA THR A 180 -10.28 -13.63 -6.11
C THR A 180 -11.24 -14.29 -5.12
N THR A 181 -11.11 -13.99 -3.82
CA THR A 181 -11.94 -14.56 -2.74
C THR A 181 -12.12 -13.56 -1.59
N PRO A 182 -13.20 -13.67 -0.78
CA PRO A 182 -13.32 -12.90 0.46
C PRO A 182 -12.18 -13.24 1.42
N HIS A 183 -11.55 -12.22 1.98
CA HIS A 183 -10.47 -12.38 2.96
C HIS A 183 -10.96 -11.92 4.34
N PRO A 184 -10.70 -12.65 5.44
CA PRO A 184 -11.20 -12.28 6.77
C PRO A 184 -10.72 -10.90 7.26
N GLU A 185 -9.53 -10.49 6.81
CA GLU A 185 -8.88 -9.21 7.18
C GLU A 185 -9.27 -8.03 6.29
N TYR A 186 -9.80 -8.26 5.08
CA TYR A 186 -10.16 -7.20 4.15
C TYR A 186 -11.68 -7.10 3.99
N PHE A 187 -12.20 -5.87 3.90
CA PHE A 187 -13.54 -5.69 3.35
C PHE A 187 -13.55 -6.04 1.85
N PRO A 188 -14.70 -6.53 1.33
CA PRO A 188 -14.93 -6.62 -0.10
C PRO A 188 -14.54 -5.35 -0.89
N ALA A 189 -14.04 -5.53 -2.11
CA ALA A 189 -13.48 -4.47 -2.95
C ALA A 189 -14.46 -3.31 -3.23
N HIS A 190 -15.78 -3.56 -3.22
CA HIS A 190 -16.75 -2.47 -3.38
C HIS A 190 -16.73 -1.54 -2.16
N MET A 191 -16.72 -2.07 -0.93
CA MET A 191 -16.58 -1.25 0.28
C MET A 191 -15.22 -0.55 0.35
N ARG A 192 -14.14 -1.23 -0.04
CA ARG A 192 -12.81 -0.60 -0.14
C ARG A 192 -12.82 0.55 -1.14
N ALA A 193 -13.53 0.40 -2.26
CA ALA A 193 -13.67 1.45 -3.26
C ALA A 193 -14.39 2.70 -2.70
N ASP A 194 -15.46 2.51 -1.92
CA ASP A 194 -16.18 3.60 -1.28
C ASP A 194 -15.27 4.38 -0.31
N VAL A 195 -14.46 3.67 0.48
CA VAL A 195 -13.48 4.26 1.40
C VAL A 195 -12.40 5.04 0.66
N ILE A 196 -11.87 4.48 -0.44
CA ILE A 196 -10.87 5.16 -1.29
C ILE A 196 -11.47 6.41 -1.92
N GLN A 197 -12.72 6.34 -2.41
CA GLN A 197 -13.43 7.49 -2.96
C GLN A 197 -13.58 8.60 -1.92
N GLU A 198 -14.05 8.27 -0.72
CA GLU A 198 -14.22 9.26 0.36
C GLU A 198 -12.89 9.94 0.72
N GLY A 199 -11.81 9.15 0.83
CA GLY A 199 -10.46 9.66 1.03
C GLY A 199 -10.05 10.62 -0.08
N HIS A 200 -10.29 10.24 -1.34
CA HIS A 200 -9.95 11.02 -2.52
C HIS A 200 -10.67 12.37 -2.57
N GLU A 201 -11.98 12.38 -2.35
CA GLU A 201 -12.78 13.61 -2.30
C GLU A 201 -12.27 14.55 -1.20
N HIS A 202 -11.87 14.02 -0.05
CA HIS A 202 -11.25 14.81 1.01
C HIS A 202 -9.90 15.37 0.58
N GLY A 203 -9.02 14.55 0.01
CA GLY A 203 -7.70 14.97 -0.47
C GLY A 203 -7.80 16.07 -1.53
N GLN A 204 -8.73 15.93 -2.48
CA GLN A 204 -9.01 16.95 -3.48
C GLN A 204 -9.48 18.26 -2.85
N ARG A 205 -10.46 18.20 -1.93
CA ARG A 205 -10.98 19.38 -1.24
C ARG A 205 -9.89 20.14 -0.50
N LYS A 206 -9.01 19.41 0.20
CA LYS A 206 -7.88 20.00 0.93
C LYS A 206 -6.84 20.61 -0.01
N SER A 207 -6.53 19.95 -1.12
CA SER A 207 -5.65 20.49 -2.18
C SER A 207 -6.23 21.78 -2.79
N MET A 208 -7.51 21.78 -3.14
CA MET A 208 -8.21 22.96 -3.67
C MET A 208 -8.23 24.13 -2.67
N ASN A 209 -8.57 23.85 -1.41
CA ASN A 209 -8.56 24.88 -0.37
C ASN A 209 -7.16 25.46 -0.16
N ARG A 210 -6.12 24.62 -0.15
CA ARG A 210 -4.73 25.08 -0.03
C ARG A 210 -4.34 25.98 -1.20
N LYS A 211 -4.68 25.61 -2.44
CA LYS A 211 -4.45 26.45 -3.63
C LYS A 211 -5.20 27.78 -3.56
N LYS A 212 -6.45 27.77 -3.06
CA LYS A 212 -7.30 28.96 -2.95
C LYS A 212 -6.82 29.96 -1.90
N PHE A 213 -6.49 29.48 -0.70
CA PHE A 213 -6.20 30.34 0.45
C PHE A 213 -4.71 30.57 0.69
N PHE A 214 -3.85 29.65 0.24
CA PHE A 214 -2.40 29.70 0.45
C PHE A 214 -1.63 29.38 -0.84
N PRO A 215 -1.79 30.18 -1.92
CA PRO A 215 -1.23 29.86 -3.24
C PRO A 215 0.29 29.70 -3.23
N GLU A 216 1.03 30.51 -2.49
CA GLU A 216 2.49 30.39 -2.39
C GLU A 216 2.92 29.11 -1.66
N PHE A 217 2.21 28.74 -0.60
CA PHE A 217 2.42 27.46 0.08
C PHE A 217 2.04 26.28 -0.81
N ALA A 218 0.98 26.41 -1.62
CA ALA A 218 0.58 25.41 -2.58
C ALA A 218 1.63 25.20 -3.68
N LYS A 219 2.32 26.26 -4.13
CA LYS A 219 3.47 26.15 -5.05
C LYS A 219 4.63 25.41 -4.41
N MET A 220 4.99 25.73 -3.16
CA MET A 220 6.08 25.02 -2.44
C MET A 220 5.79 23.52 -2.27
N MET A 221 4.52 23.14 -2.17
CA MET A 221 4.06 21.77 -1.99
C MET A 221 3.71 21.06 -3.31
N SER A 222 3.72 21.75 -4.46
CA SER A 222 3.33 21.14 -5.73
C SER A 222 4.41 20.18 -6.24
N ALA A 223 3.96 19.15 -6.94
CA ALA A 223 4.82 18.10 -7.47
C ALA A 223 5.84 18.60 -8.51
N ASP A 224 5.58 19.77 -9.11
CA ASP A 224 6.28 20.30 -10.28
C ASP A 224 7.66 20.90 -9.96
N LEU A 225 7.93 21.28 -8.71
CA LEU A 225 9.25 21.80 -8.30
C LEU A 225 10.25 20.73 -7.87
N ASP A 226 9.79 19.48 -7.66
CA ASP A 226 10.59 18.38 -7.08
C ASP A 226 10.88 17.26 -8.10
N LEU A 227 10.30 17.35 -9.29
CA LEU A 227 10.70 16.55 -10.45
C LEU A 227 11.64 17.43 -11.26
N GLY A 228 12.92 17.50 -10.85
CA GLY A 228 13.94 18.13 -11.69
C GLY A 228 13.75 17.64 -13.12
N GLU A 229 13.73 18.57 -14.08
CA GLU A 229 13.60 18.26 -15.51
C GLU A 229 14.52 17.07 -15.80
N GLY A 230 13.91 15.91 -16.07
CA GLY A 230 14.62 14.67 -16.33
C GLY A 230 15.32 14.70 -17.67
#